data_AF-A0A349YTM9-F1
#
_entry.id   AF-A0A349YTM9-F1
#
_cell.length_a   1.000
_cell.length_b   1.000
_cell.length_c   1.000
_cell.angle_alpha   90.00
_cell.angle_beta   90.00
_cell.angle_gamma   90.00
#
_symmetry.space_group_name_H-M   'P 1'
#
loop_
_entity.id
_entity.type
_entity.pdbx_description
1 polymer ?
#
loop_
_entity_poly.entity_id
_entity_poly.type
_entity_poly.pdbx_seq_one_letter_code
_entity_poly.pdbx_strand_id
1 'polypeptide(L)'
;MNQFMATPIDNTKDGECSQCGRCCSAILPVNPNQILRIKKYLKKHPEIKPHNYTPILSKDFTDICPFLSEDKKCMIYEVRPDVCQHFKCDRFKDPNYKPMDYRQVKLINMFTTFSDEPCPQAPNLDGLNEILEDQKERAYGKKNVR
;
A
#
# COMPACT_ATOMS: atom_id res chain seq x y z
N MET A 1 -28.73 0.94 -15.72
CA MET A 1 -27.66 0.29 -14.94
C MET A 1 -26.49 0.06 -15.88
N ASN A 2 -25.40 0.81 -15.73
CA ASN A 2 -24.28 0.76 -16.67
C ASN A 2 -23.47 -0.53 -16.46
N GLN A 3 -23.52 -1.43 -17.43
CA GLN A 3 -22.89 -2.75 -17.43
C GLN A 3 -21.47 -2.69 -18.04
N PHE A 4 -20.60 -1.86 -17.47
CA PHE A 4 -19.18 -1.82 -17.82
C PHE A 4 -18.34 -2.16 -16.59
N MET A 5 -18.50 -3.38 -16.07
CA MET A 5 -17.52 -3.93 -15.14
C MET A 5 -16.35 -4.42 -15.99
N ALA A 6 -15.23 -3.68 -15.98
CA ALA A 6 -14.02 -4.09 -16.69
C ALA A 6 -13.59 -5.49 -16.24
N THR A 7 -13.29 -6.38 -17.17
CA THR A 7 -12.76 -7.71 -16.87
C THR A 7 -11.45 -7.58 -16.08
N PRO A 8 -11.29 -8.27 -14.94
CA PRO A 8 -10.06 -8.23 -14.16
C PRO A 8 -8.84 -8.63 -15.03
N ILE A 9 -7.82 -7.77 -15.08
CA ILE A 9 -6.59 -8.04 -15.83
C ILE A 9 -5.61 -8.77 -14.93
N ASP A 10 -5.28 -10.01 -15.29
CA ASP A 10 -4.23 -10.78 -14.65
C ASP A 10 -2.86 -10.44 -15.25
N ASN A 11 -1.99 -9.85 -14.44
CA ASN A 11 -0.60 -9.53 -14.80
C ASN A 11 0.41 -10.49 -14.15
N THR A 12 -0.04 -11.61 -13.58
CA THR A 12 0.88 -12.61 -13.00
C THR A 12 1.69 -13.34 -14.06
N LYS A 13 2.84 -13.86 -13.67
CA LYS A 13 3.64 -14.81 -14.46
C LYS A 13 3.76 -16.09 -13.66
N ASP A 14 3.26 -17.19 -14.20
CA ASP A 14 3.28 -18.51 -13.54
C ASP A 14 2.67 -18.51 -12.13
N GLY A 15 1.61 -17.71 -11.94
CA GLY A 15 0.96 -17.58 -10.63
C GLY A 15 1.78 -16.77 -9.62
N GLU A 16 2.74 -15.96 -10.05
CA GLU A 16 3.51 -15.05 -9.19
C GLU A 16 3.41 -13.60 -9.66
N CYS A 17 3.68 -12.66 -8.75
CA CYS A 17 3.73 -11.24 -9.10
C CYS A 17 4.82 -11.00 -10.15
N SER A 18 4.46 -10.46 -11.32
CA SER A 18 5.41 -10.13 -12.39
C SER A 18 6.26 -8.89 -12.11
N GLN A 19 5.99 -8.18 -11.01
CA GLN A 19 6.61 -6.90 -10.68
C GLN A 19 6.45 -5.87 -11.80
N CYS A 20 5.20 -5.66 -12.25
CA CYS A 20 4.85 -4.67 -13.27
C CYS A 20 4.59 -3.26 -12.71
N GLY A 21 4.55 -3.09 -11.38
CA GLY A 21 4.33 -1.80 -10.72
C GLY A 21 2.90 -1.25 -10.76
N ARG A 22 1.96 -1.88 -11.48
CA ARG A 22 0.59 -1.35 -11.67
C ARG A 22 -0.23 -1.21 -10.37
N CYS A 23 0.08 -1.99 -9.34
CA CYS A 23 -0.60 -1.92 -8.04
C CYS A 23 0.15 -1.09 -6.98
N CYS A 24 1.27 -0.47 -7.35
CA CYS A 24 2.15 0.22 -6.41
C CYS A 24 1.64 1.65 -6.12
N SER A 25 0.86 1.79 -5.05
CA SER A 25 0.28 3.05 -4.57
C SER A 25 1.06 3.64 -3.38
N ALA A 26 0.98 4.95 -3.18
CA ALA A 26 1.64 5.67 -2.08
C ALA A 26 0.83 5.58 -0.78
N ILE A 27 -0.50 5.45 -0.85
CA ILE A 27 -1.36 5.36 0.34
C ILE A 27 -1.77 3.92 0.59
N LEU A 28 -1.24 3.31 1.65
CA LEU A 28 -1.43 1.89 1.92
C LEU A 28 -1.92 1.62 3.36
N PRO A 29 -2.79 0.62 3.57
CA PRO A 29 -3.10 0.11 4.90
C PRO A 29 -1.93 -0.74 5.43
N VAL A 30 -1.26 -0.25 6.46
CA VAL A 30 -0.04 -0.87 7.03
C VAL A 30 -0.15 -0.90 8.54
N ASN A 31 0.33 -1.98 9.18
CA ASN A 31 0.43 -2.05 10.64
C ASN A 31 1.81 -1.58 11.14
N PRO A 32 1.95 -1.21 12.43
CA PRO A 32 3.22 -0.73 12.98
C PRO A 32 4.40 -1.73 12.85
N ASN A 33 4.13 -3.03 12.95
CA ASN A 33 5.17 -4.06 12.83
C ASN A 33 5.78 -4.11 11.43
N GLN A 34 4.95 -3.93 10.39
CA GLN A 34 5.41 -3.82 9.00
C GLN A 34 6.26 -2.56 8.79
N ILE A 35 5.87 -1.42 9.39
CA ILE A 35 6.68 -0.18 9.34
C ILE A 35 8.06 -0.42 9.95
N LEU A 36 8.14 -1.07 11.12
CA LEU A 36 9.40 -1.41 11.77
C LEU A 36 10.25 -2.36 10.92
N ARG A 37 9.62 -3.38 10.29
CA ARG A 37 10.28 -4.30 9.35
C ARG A 37 10.93 -3.55 8.19
N ILE A 38 10.19 -2.64 7.56
CA ILE A 38 10.68 -1.85 6.42
C ILE A 38 11.79 -0.89 6.87
N LYS A 39 11.63 -0.16 7.99
CA LYS A 39 12.68 0.72 8.54
C LYS A 39 13.98 -0.04 8.82
N LYS A 40 13.88 -1.25 9.41
CA LYS A 40 15.04 -2.11 9.67
C LYS A 40 15.74 -2.55 8.39
N TYR A 41 14.97 -2.82 7.33
CA TYR A 41 15.51 -3.16 6.01
C TYR A 41 16.23 -1.95 5.41
N LEU A 42 15.59 -0.79 5.33
CA LEU A 42 16.20 0.44 4.78
C LEU A 42 17.49 0.84 5.51
N LYS A 43 17.57 0.64 6.84
CA LYS A 43 18.81 0.88 7.59
C LYS A 43 19.98 -0.02 7.14
N LYS A 44 19.69 -1.24 6.67
CA LYS A 44 20.68 -2.18 6.14
C LYS A 44 20.99 -1.95 4.65
N HIS A 45 20.12 -1.20 3.97
CA HIS A 45 20.14 -0.93 2.54
C HIS A 45 20.10 0.59 2.28
N PRO A 46 21.13 1.35 2.68
CA PRO A 46 21.15 2.81 2.57
C PRO A 46 21.11 3.33 1.12
N GLU A 47 21.39 2.47 0.15
CA GLU A 47 21.24 2.73 -1.28
C GLU A 47 19.76 2.88 -1.71
N ILE A 48 18.82 2.29 -0.96
CA ILE A 48 17.39 2.37 -1.25
C ILE A 48 16.81 3.62 -0.60
N LYS A 49 16.39 4.57 -1.45
CA LYS A 49 15.75 5.82 -1.00
C LYS A 49 14.33 5.92 -1.57
N PRO A 50 13.34 6.41 -0.79
CA PRO A 50 12.02 6.71 -1.32
C PRO A 50 12.11 7.79 -2.41
N HIS A 51 11.49 7.57 -3.56
CA HIS A 51 11.35 8.58 -4.61
C HIS A 51 10.21 9.54 -4.31
N ASN A 52 10.46 10.83 -4.49
CA ASN A 52 9.44 11.86 -4.38
C ASN A 52 8.73 12.06 -5.73
N TYR A 53 7.60 11.35 -5.92
CA TYR A 53 6.75 11.50 -7.10
C TYR A 53 5.80 12.70 -7.04
N THR A 54 5.70 13.36 -5.88
CA THR A 54 4.85 14.54 -5.66
C THR A 54 5.69 15.66 -5.05
N PRO A 55 6.64 16.24 -5.81
CA PRO A 55 7.45 17.36 -5.33
C PRO A 55 6.57 18.54 -4.91
N ILE A 56 7.11 19.43 -4.07
CA ILE A 56 6.35 20.56 -3.47
C ILE A 56 5.66 21.45 -4.52
N LEU A 57 6.26 21.58 -5.71
CA LEU A 57 5.71 22.37 -6.82
C LEU A 57 4.61 21.64 -7.61
N SER A 58 4.37 20.35 -7.34
CA SER A 58 3.28 19.61 -7.97
C SER A 58 1.93 20.20 -7.56
N LYS A 59 1.04 20.31 -8.55
CA LYS A 59 -0.33 20.75 -8.32
C LYS A 59 -1.17 19.67 -7.64
N ASP A 60 -0.98 18.43 -8.08
CA ASP A 60 -1.81 17.29 -7.67
C ASP A 60 -0.95 16.19 -7.04
N PHE A 61 -1.57 15.38 -6.17
CA PHE A 61 -0.95 14.21 -5.58
C PHE A 61 -0.79 13.09 -6.62
N THR A 62 0.41 12.54 -6.72
CA THR A 62 0.68 11.37 -7.57
C THR A 62 0.72 10.11 -6.71
N ASP A 63 -0.31 9.27 -6.82
CA ASP A 63 -0.43 8.05 -6.03
C ASP A 63 0.45 6.90 -6.56
N ILE A 64 1.76 7.07 -6.48
CA ILE A 64 2.76 6.07 -6.86
C ILE A 64 3.62 5.75 -5.66
N CYS A 65 3.77 4.46 -5.34
CA CYS A 65 4.61 4.00 -4.24
C CYS A 65 6.03 4.57 -4.39
N PRO A 66 6.61 5.21 -3.36
CA PRO A 66 7.94 5.80 -3.46
C PRO A 66 9.06 4.77 -3.58
N PHE A 67 8.78 3.48 -3.33
CA PHE A 67 9.73 2.38 -3.53
C PHE A 67 9.57 1.67 -4.88
N LEU A 68 8.72 2.18 -5.78
CA LEU A 68 8.71 1.74 -7.17
C LEU A 68 9.88 2.44 -7.87
N SER A 69 10.75 1.71 -8.56
CA SER A 69 11.83 2.29 -9.35
C SER A 69 11.33 2.81 -10.69
N GLU A 70 12.18 3.54 -11.42
CA GLU A 70 11.92 3.96 -12.80
C GLU A 70 11.62 2.77 -13.72
N ASP A 71 12.35 1.65 -13.54
CA ASP A 71 12.15 0.37 -14.24
C ASP A 71 10.90 -0.42 -13.79
N LYS A 72 10.01 0.21 -12.99
CA LYS A 72 8.79 -0.39 -12.44
C LYS A 72 9.03 -1.60 -11.52
N LYS A 73 10.20 -1.68 -10.90
CA LYS A 73 10.54 -2.72 -9.92
C LYS A 73 10.38 -2.21 -8.49
N CYS A 74 9.92 -3.07 -7.59
CA CYS A 74 9.78 -2.70 -6.18
C CYS A 74 11.13 -2.86 -5.48
N MET A 75 11.69 -1.76 -4.98
CA MET A 75 13.00 -1.77 -4.32
C MET A 75 12.98 -2.49 -2.95
N ILE A 76 11.80 -2.61 -2.33
CA ILE A 76 11.62 -3.28 -1.03
C ILE A 76 10.85 -4.60 -1.16
N TYR A 77 10.97 -5.29 -2.30
CA TYR A 77 10.15 -6.47 -2.64
C TYR A 77 10.10 -7.53 -1.51
N GLU A 78 11.24 -7.81 -0.89
CA GLU A 78 11.41 -8.81 0.18
C GLU A 78 10.71 -8.45 1.49
N VAL A 79 10.49 -7.15 1.75
CA VAL A 79 9.90 -6.66 3.00
C VAL A 79 8.60 -5.88 2.77
N ARG A 80 8.01 -6.03 1.59
CA ARG A 80 6.76 -5.39 1.17
C ARG A 80 5.70 -5.44 2.29
N PRO A 81 4.89 -4.39 2.45
CA PRO A 81 3.72 -4.45 3.32
C PRO A 81 2.85 -5.66 3.01
N ASP A 82 2.13 -6.15 4.01
CA ASP A 82 1.28 -7.32 3.89
C ASP A 82 0.23 -7.09 2.79
N VAL A 83 -0.31 -5.87 2.65
CA VAL A 83 -1.25 -5.52 1.57
C VAL A 83 -0.65 -5.74 0.18
N CYS A 84 0.63 -5.45 0.00
CA CYS A 84 1.33 -5.67 -1.26
C CYS A 84 1.68 -7.15 -1.50
N GLN A 85 1.83 -7.95 -0.44
CA GLN A 85 2.02 -9.40 -0.55
C GLN A 85 0.70 -10.10 -0.88
N HIS A 86 -0.38 -9.65 -0.27
CA HIS A 86 -1.72 -10.22 -0.39
C HIS A 86 -2.43 -9.81 -1.68
N PHE A 87 -2.12 -8.62 -2.21
CA PHE A 87 -2.66 -8.16 -3.48
C PHE A 87 -2.02 -8.92 -4.64
N LYS A 88 -2.73 -9.94 -5.14
CA LYS A 88 -2.34 -10.73 -6.31
C LYS A 88 -3.34 -10.54 -7.44
N CYS A 89 -2.86 -10.24 -8.66
CA CYS A 89 -3.75 -9.92 -9.78
C CYS A 89 -4.67 -11.08 -10.17
N ASP A 90 -4.25 -12.31 -9.94
CA ASP A 90 -5.01 -13.54 -10.21
C ASP A 90 -5.89 -13.97 -9.02
N ARG A 91 -6.01 -13.19 -7.94
CA ARG A 91 -6.76 -13.58 -6.73
C ARG A 91 -8.20 -14.01 -7.00
N PHE A 92 -8.82 -13.47 -8.06
CA PHE A 92 -10.18 -13.81 -8.47
C PHE A 92 -10.31 -15.23 -9.03
N LYS A 93 -9.18 -15.88 -9.36
CA LYS A 93 -9.10 -17.28 -9.79
C LYS A 93 -8.99 -18.24 -8.62
N ASP A 94 -8.68 -17.75 -7.42
CA ASP A 94 -8.55 -18.58 -6.22
C ASP A 94 -9.88 -18.63 -5.44
N PRO A 95 -10.61 -19.76 -5.47
CA PRO A 95 -11.86 -19.91 -4.73
C PRO A 95 -11.66 -19.91 -3.21
N ASN A 96 -10.44 -20.11 -2.73
CA ASN A 96 -10.09 -20.14 -1.31
C ASN A 96 -9.48 -18.82 -0.82
N TYR A 97 -9.48 -17.77 -1.66
CA TYR A 97 -8.91 -16.48 -1.30
C TYR A 97 -9.52 -15.95 -0.01
N LYS A 98 -8.67 -15.71 0.99
CA LYS A 98 -9.06 -15.12 2.26
C LYS A 98 -8.82 -13.62 2.22
N PRO A 99 -9.75 -12.77 2.66
CA PRO A 99 -9.49 -11.35 2.84
C PRO A 99 -8.37 -11.10 3.86
N MET A 100 -7.67 -9.98 3.70
CA MET A 100 -6.72 -9.48 4.68
C MET A 100 -7.41 -9.13 6.00
N ASP A 101 -6.70 -9.27 7.11
CA ASP A 101 -7.11 -8.74 8.40
C ASP A 101 -6.75 -7.25 8.54
N TYR A 102 -7.77 -6.40 8.64
CA TYR A 102 -7.59 -4.95 8.78
C TYR A 102 -7.60 -4.46 10.24
N ARG A 103 -7.77 -5.33 11.26
CA ARG A 103 -7.96 -4.89 12.66
C ARG A 103 -6.82 -4.03 13.24
N GLN A 104 -5.59 -4.22 12.75
CA GLN A 104 -4.38 -3.58 13.26
C GLN A 104 -3.67 -2.67 12.25
N VAL A 105 -4.27 -2.38 11.09
CA VAL A 105 -3.65 -1.53 10.07
C VAL A 105 -4.15 -0.09 10.17
N LYS A 106 -3.40 0.88 9.66
CA LYS A 106 -3.85 2.25 9.40
C LYS A 106 -3.42 2.65 8.00
N LEU A 107 -4.17 3.56 7.37
CA LEU A 107 -3.71 4.20 6.14
C LEU A 107 -2.52 5.09 6.47
N ILE A 108 -1.43 4.87 5.76
CA ILE A 108 -0.22 5.69 5.83
C ILE A 108 0.15 6.17 4.44
N ASN A 109 0.88 7.29 4.38
CA ASN A 109 1.59 7.68 3.18
C ASN A 109 2.99 7.07 3.23
N MET A 110 3.28 6.15 2.31
CA MET A 110 4.55 5.46 2.21
C MET A 110 5.72 6.42 2.02
N PHE A 111 5.55 7.58 1.39
CA PHE A 111 6.64 8.54 1.21
C PHE A 111 6.98 9.20 2.55
N THR A 112 6.02 9.89 3.17
CA THR A 112 6.25 10.63 4.43
C THR A 112 6.52 9.73 5.63
N THR A 113 6.15 8.44 5.58
CA THR A 113 6.46 7.48 6.66
C THR A 113 7.92 7.04 6.66
N PHE A 114 8.56 7.03 5.49
CA PHE A 114 9.91 6.49 5.28
C PHE A 114 10.91 7.53 4.72
N SER A 115 10.50 8.79 4.63
CA SER A 115 11.31 9.95 4.26
C SER A 115 11.12 11.06 5.30
N ASP A 116 12.13 11.91 5.46
CA ASP A 116 12.04 13.13 6.29
C ASP A 116 11.44 14.32 5.52
N GLU A 117 11.14 14.13 4.23
CA GLU A 117 10.56 15.17 3.38
C GLU A 117 9.03 15.28 3.54
N PRO A 118 8.47 16.50 3.54
CA PRO A 118 7.03 16.70 3.52
C PRO A 118 6.43 16.39 2.14
N CYS A 119 5.15 16.01 2.12
CA CYS A 119 4.34 15.89 0.91
C CYS A 119 3.05 16.68 1.11
N PRO A 120 3.06 18.01 0.90
CA PRO A 120 1.95 18.88 1.25
C PRO A 120 0.69 18.64 0.39
N GLN A 121 0.86 18.08 -0.81
CA GLN A 121 -0.24 17.69 -1.68
C GLN A 121 -0.91 16.37 -1.26
N ALA A 122 -0.32 15.60 -0.34
CA ALA A 122 -0.90 14.32 0.08
C ALA A 122 -2.30 14.50 0.68
N PRO A 123 -3.21 13.53 0.48
CA PRO A 123 -4.52 13.58 1.10
C PRO A 123 -4.42 13.58 2.63
N ASN A 124 -5.38 14.22 3.30
CA ASN A 124 -5.51 14.14 4.74
C ASN A 124 -5.90 12.71 5.15
N LEU A 125 -4.96 12.00 5.78
CA LEU A 125 -5.16 10.62 6.20
C LEU A 125 -5.91 10.48 7.51
N ASP A 126 -6.07 11.54 8.32
CA ASP A 126 -6.79 11.45 9.60
C ASP A 126 -8.26 11.13 9.35
N GLY A 127 -8.92 11.91 8.47
CA GLY A 127 -10.32 11.65 8.09
C GLY A 127 -10.50 10.31 7.37
N LEU A 128 -9.53 9.88 6.55
CA LEU A 128 -9.59 8.55 5.92
C LEU A 128 -9.40 7.42 6.94
N ASN A 129 -8.56 7.62 7.96
CA ASN A 129 -8.37 6.66 9.03
C ASN A 129 -9.60 6.60 9.95
N GLU A 130 -10.29 7.70 10.22
CA GLU A 130 -11.57 7.70 10.94
C GLU A 130 -12.61 6.84 10.20
N ILE A 131 -12.78 7.06 8.89
CA ILE A 131 -13.67 6.25 8.05
C ILE A 131 -13.26 4.77 8.09
N LEU A 132 -11.96 4.50 8.03
CA LEU A 132 -11.43 3.13 8.10
C LEU A 132 -11.71 2.48 9.46
N GLU A 133 -11.57 3.18 10.58
CA GLU A 133 -11.91 2.65 11.91
C GLU A 133 -13.43 2.37 12.02
N ASP A 134 -14.29 3.27 11.55
CA ASP A 134 -15.75 3.05 11.50
C ASP A 134 -16.10 1.78 10.71
N GLN A 135 -15.45 1.57 9.55
CA GLN A 135 -15.63 0.35 8.75
C GLN A 135 -15.16 -0.90 9.48
N LYS A 136 -14.04 -0.83 10.22
CA LYS A 136 -13.57 -1.94 11.05
C LYS A 136 -14.53 -2.27 12.17
N GLU A 137 -15.09 -1.27 12.86
CA GLU A 137 -16.08 -1.51 13.92
C GLU A 137 -17.32 -2.22 13.38
N ARG A 138 -17.79 -1.83 12.19
CA ARG A 138 -18.93 -2.51 11.53
C ARG A 138 -18.59 -3.94 11.11
N ALA A 139 -17.37 -4.18 10.64
CA ALA A 139 -16.96 -5.49 10.12
C ALA A 139 -16.54 -6.49 11.21
N TYR A 140 -15.87 -6.02 12.27
CA TYR A 140 -15.24 -6.86 13.29
C TYR A 140 -15.85 -6.68 14.69
N GLY A 141 -16.80 -5.77 14.85
CA GLY A 141 -17.30 -5.32 16.15
C GLY A 141 -16.39 -4.29 16.81
N LYS A 142 -16.89 -3.62 17.85
CA LYS A 142 -16.08 -2.69 18.65
C LYS A 142 -14.91 -3.45 19.27
N LYS A 143 -13.72 -2.83 19.28
CA LYS A 143 -12.62 -3.34 20.10
C LYS A 143 -13.10 -3.41 21.55
N ASN A 144 -13.09 -4.60 22.14
CA ASN A 144 -13.20 -4.73 23.58
C ASN A 144 -11.97 -4.04 24.18
N VAL A 145 -12.12 -2.80 24.58
CA VAL A 145 -11.14 -2.10 25.40
C VAL A 145 -11.20 -2.79 26.77
N ARG A 146 -10.29 -3.74 27.00
CA ARG A 146 -9.99 -4.29 28.31
C ARG A 146 -8.73 -3.62 28.83
#